data_AF-A0A8S1ETD5-F1
#
_entry.id   AF-A0A8S1ETD5-F1
#
_cell.length_a   1.000
_cell.length_b   1.000
_cell.length_c   1.000
_cell.angle_alpha   90.00
_cell.angle_beta   90.00
_cell.angle_gamma   90.00
#
_symmetry.space_group_name_H-M   'P 1'
#
loop_
_entity.id
_entity.type
_entity.pdbx_description
1 polymer ?
#
loop_
_entity_poly.entity_id
_entity_poly.type
_entity_poly.pdbx_seq_one_letter_code
_entity_poly.pdbx_strand_id
1 'polypeptide(L)'
;MHLRTSCWNLIEVSADAILFMLDWHPLSFFITSVAAKNSQENAGPQLPPEKQTAKSQEVAALIDESVDAIIGKASFSPLKTAEWNKKLMDTIIGRLTEKGETRKVIVHSSIAPVSADVGLNVSYIAYWNNNKDQVFTHRWESSSIVAIVHVFILVHKYS
;
A
#
# COMPACT_ATOMS: atom_id res chain seq x y z
N MET A 1 -0.58 -46.96 13.21
CA MET A 1 -1.32 -47.16 11.93
C MET A 1 -2.48 -46.18 11.97
N HIS A 2 -2.54 -45.04 11.28
CA HIS A 2 -1.96 -44.56 10.03
C HIS A 2 -1.65 -43.06 10.16
N LEU A 3 -0.53 -42.63 9.57
CA LEU A 3 -0.10 -41.23 9.47
C LEU A 3 -1.03 -40.42 8.55
N ARG A 4 -1.27 -39.15 8.89
CA ARG A 4 -1.50 -38.08 7.90
C ARG A 4 -0.37 -37.07 8.02
N THR A 5 0.66 -37.31 7.22
CA THR A 5 1.59 -36.31 6.72
C THR A 5 0.90 -35.39 5.70
N SER A 6 1.56 -34.26 5.41
CA SER A 6 1.36 -33.35 4.26
C SER A 6 0.28 -32.27 4.50
N CYS A 7 0.54 -30.96 4.42
CA CYS A 7 1.57 -30.21 3.71
C CYS A 7 1.98 -28.98 4.53
N TRP A 8 3.16 -28.99 5.13
CA TRP A 8 3.94 -27.76 5.26
C TRP A 8 4.49 -27.48 3.87
N ASN A 9 3.92 -26.53 3.13
CA ASN A 9 4.54 -26.05 1.89
C ASN A 9 4.45 -24.52 1.83
N LEU A 10 5.61 -23.93 2.11
CA LEU A 10 6.19 -22.76 1.46
C LEU A 10 5.21 -21.63 1.14
N ILE A 11 5.05 -20.73 2.11
CA ILE A 11 5.05 -19.29 1.78
C ILE A 11 6.51 -18.89 1.86
N GLU A 12 7.16 -18.90 0.70
CA GLU A 12 8.47 -18.30 0.50
C GLU A 12 8.28 -16.78 0.62
N VAL A 13 8.32 -16.29 1.86
CA VAL A 13 8.51 -14.87 2.12
C VAL A 13 9.97 -14.61 1.73
N SER A 14 10.18 -13.90 0.62
CA SER A 14 11.50 -13.42 0.22
C SER A 14 12.13 -12.70 1.42
N ALA A 15 13.13 -13.37 2.02
CA ALA A 15 13.83 -12.94 3.22
C ALA A 15 14.84 -11.81 2.94
N ASP A 16 14.95 -11.36 1.68
CA ASP A 16 15.93 -10.36 1.26
C ASP A 16 15.53 -8.90 1.60
N ALA A 17 14.36 -8.69 2.21
CA ALA A 17 13.94 -7.36 2.66
C ALA A 17 14.24 -7.08 4.15
N ILE A 18 14.73 -8.06 4.92
CA ILE A 18 14.92 -7.90 6.39
C ILE A 18 16.38 -7.60 6.76
N LEU A 19 17.35 -7.79 5.86
CA LEU A 19 18.77 -7.67 6.20
C LEU A 19 19.48 -6.38 5.72
N PHE A 20 18.76 -5.26 5.63
CA PHE A 20 19.38 -3.92 5.44
C PHE A 20 19.01 -2.90 6.52
N MET A 21 18.55 -3.36 7.69
CA MET A 21 18.11 -2.50 8.80
C MET A 21 18.85 -2.78 10.11
N LEU A 22 20.16 -3.00 10.04
CA LEU A 22 21.04 -2.99 11.23
C LEU A 22 22.13 -1.95 11.06
N ASP A 23 21.72 -0.69 10.87
CA ASP A 23 22.42 0.49 11.38
C ASP A 23 21.59 1.75 11.06
N TRP A 24 20.65 2.12 11.95
CA TRP A 24 20.41 3.51 12.38
C TRP A 24 19.22 3.59 13.38
N HIS A 25 19.51 4.12 14.57
CA HIS A 25 18.66 4.68 15.65
C HIS A 25 17.13 4.35 15.77
N PRO A 26 16.61 4.16 17.01
CA PRO A 26 15.23 3.77 17.27
C PRO A 26 14.30 4.98 17.10
N LEU A 27 13.21 4.79 16.34
CA LEU A 27 11.93 5.53 16.36
C LEU A 27 11.34 5.51 14.94
N SER A 28 10.88 4.34 14.48
CA SER A 28 9.90 4.21 13.38
C SER A 28 9.45 2.74 13.31
N PHE A 29 8.50 2.37 14.16
CA PHE A 29 7.80 1.10 14.06
C PHE A 29 6.64 1.26 13.06
N PHE A 30 6.92 1.12 11.76
CA PHE A 30 5.87 0.77 10.80
C PHE A 30 5.67 -0.75 10.90
N ILE A 31 4.73 -1.17 11.76
CA ILE A 31 4.27 -2.57 11.76
C ILE A 31 3.09 -2.64 10.79
N THR A 32 3.32 -3.19 9.60
CA THR A 32 2.24 -3.74 8.77
C THR A 32 1.84 -5.09 9.37
N SER A 33 0.79 -5.10 10.19
CA SER A 33 0.18 -6.34 10.68
C SER A 33 -0.79 -6.88 9.63
N VAL A 34 -0.46 -8.04 9.04
CA VAL A 34 -1.41 -8.86 8.28
C VAL A 34 -1.96 -9.89 9.25
N ALA A 35 -3.19 -9.68 9.74
CA ALA A 35 -3.90 -10.63 10.59
C ALA A 35 -5.18 -11.11 9.89
N ALA A 36 -5.23 -12.41 9.57
CA ALA A 36 -6.45 -13.08 9.14
C ALA A 36 -7.23 -13.57 10.36
N LYS A 37 -8.45 -13.06 10.55
CA LYS A 37 -9.58 -13.76 11.21
C LYS A 37 -10.88 -12.95 11.07
N ASN A 38 -11.94 -13.66 10.69
CA ASN A 38 -13.32 -13.18 10.63
C ASN A 38 -13.83 -12.74 12.02
N SER A 39 -14.33 -11.50 12.10
CA SER A 39 -15.62 -11.11 12.68
C SER A 39 -15.60 -9.74 13.36
N GLN A 40 -16.55 -8.90 12.91
CA GLN A 40 -17.18 -7.73 13.53
C GLN A 40 -16.34 -6.47 13.80
N GLU A 41 -16.49 -5.54 12.87
CA GLU A 41 -16.85 -4.13 13.09
C GLU A 41 -16.55 -3.59 14.50
N ASN A 42 -15.36 -3.02 14.66
CA ASN A 42 -15.23 -1.79 15.42
C ASN A 42 -14.49 -0.80 14.51
N ALA A 43 -15.28 0.05 13.87
CA ALA A 43 -14.80 1.23 13.19
C ALA A 43 -14.07 2.12 14.22
N GLY A 44 -12.75 1.95 14.33
CA GLY A 44 -11.89 3.06 14.72
C GLY A 44 -12.21 4.25 13.82
N PRO A 45 -12.02 5.51 14.29
CA PRO A 45 -12.65 6.69 13.69
C PRO A 45 -12.49 6.67 12.17
N GLN A 46 -13.56 6.30 11.47
CA GLN A 46 -13.63 6.55 10.05
C GLN A 46 -13.68 8.07 9.96
N LEU A 47 -12.55 8.64 9.53
CA LEU A 47 -12.55 10.03 9.12
C LEU A 47 -13.74 10.18 8.16
N PRO A 48 -14.64 11.15 8.39
CA PRO A 48 -15.78 11.36 7.53
C PRO A 48 -15.33 11.44 6.07
N PRO A 49 -16.20 11.14 5.09
CA PRO A 49 -15.92 11.39 3.68
C PRO A 49 -15.87 12.91 3.42
N GLU A 50 -14.90 13.59 4.02
CA GLU A 50 -14.83 15.04 4.10
C GLU A 50 -13.78 15.55 3.11
N LYS A 51 -14.29 16.20 2.07
CA LYS A 51 -13.58 16.98 1.05
C LYS A 51 -12.52 16.21 0.25
N GLN A 52 -13.00 15.45 -0.75
CA GLN A 52 -12.25 15.30 -1.99
C GLN A 52 -12.07 16.68 -2.63
N THR A 53 -11.00 17.37 -2.22
CA THR A 53 -10.55 18.61 -2.83
C THR A 53 -10.08 18.29 -4.25
N ALA A 54 -10.16 19.22 -5.21
CA ALA A 54 -9.81 18.96 -6.62
C ALA A 54 -8.43 18.28 -6.81
N LYS A 55 -7.44 18.60 -5.96
CA LYS A 55 -6.14 17.90 -5.91
C LYS A 55 -6.22 16.40 -5.61
N SER A 56 -7.16 15.98 -4.76
CA SER A 56 -7.37 14.58 -4.41
C SER A 56 -7.86 13.76 -5.61
N GLN A 57 -8.76 14.32 -6.42
CA GLN A 57 -9.23 13.68 -7.64
C GLN A 57 -8.11 13.55 -8.69
N GLU A 58 -7.26 14.56 -8.81
CA GLU A 58 -6.11 14.53 -9.72
C GLU A 58 -5.10 13.44 -9.34
N VAL A 59 -4.80 13.29 -8.04
CA VAL A 59 -3.92 12.24 -7.55
C VAL A 59 -4.56 10.85 -7.70
N ALA A 60 -5.86 10.72 -7.44
CA ALA A 60 -6.60 9.47 -7.65
C ALA A 60 -6.56 9.03 -9.12
N ALA A 61 -6.84 9.94 -10.07
CA ALA A 61 -6.79 9.65 -11.50
C ALA A 61 -5.37 9.24 -11.95
N LEU A 62 -4.33 9.91 -11.44
CA LEU A 62 -2.94 9.54 -11.69
C LEU A 62 -2.63 8.13 -11.20
N ILE A 63 -3.13 7.75 -10.02
CA ILE A 63 -2.96 6.41 -9.46
C ILE A 63 -3.70 5.39 -10.33
N ASP A 64 -4.96 5.63 -10.69
CA ASP A 64 -5.75 4.75 -11.55
C ASP A 64 -5.03 4.45 -12.87
N GLU A 65 -4.59 5.49 -13.57
CA GLU A 65 -3.84 5.34 -14.83
C GLU A 65 -2.53 4.56 -14.65
N SER A 66 -1.83 4.77 -13.52
CA SER A 66 -0.56 4.10 -13.24
C SER A 66 -0.78 2.61 -12.93
N VAL A 67 -1.82 2.30 -12.17
CA VAL A 67 -2.19 0.92 -11.83
C VAL A 67 -2.69 0.18 -13.07
N ASP A 68 -3.56 0.81 -13.87
CA ASP A 68 -4.07 0.22 -15.12
C ASP A 68 -2.94 -0.07 -16.14
N ALA A 69 -1.95 0.83 -16.24
CA ALA A 69 -0.82 0.65 -17.15
C ALA A 69 0.09 -0.53 -16.75
N ILE A 70 0.20 -0.84 -15.46
CA ILE A 70 1.12 -1.87 -14.94
C ILE A 70 0.41 -3.22 -14.74
N ILE A 71 -0.77 -3.20 -14.12
CA ILE A 71 -1.48 -4.39 -13.63
C ILE A 71 -2.75 -4.68 -14.46
N GLY A 72 -3.35 -3.68 -15.12
CA GLY A 72 -4.69 -3.79 -15.71
C GLY A 72 -4.93 -4.94 -16.69
N LYS A 73 -3.88 -5.44 -17.36
CA LYS A 73 -3.96 -6.59 -18.30
C LYS A 73 -3.37 -7.89 -17.76
N ALA A 74 -2.85 -7.89 -16.53
CA ALA A 74 -2.14 -9.02 -15.95
C ALA A 74 -3.06 -9.88 -15.08
N SER A 75 -2.86 -11.20 -15.15
CA SER A 75 -3.40 -12.14 -14.15
C SER A 75 -2.53 -12.15 -12.90
N PHE A 76 -3.14 -12.34 -11.73
CA PHE A 76 -2.39 -12.38 -10.46
C PHE A 76 -1.23 -13.40 -10.51
N SER A 77 -0.04 -12.95 -10.12
CA SER A 77 1.15 -13.81 -10.02
C SER A 77 2.01 -13.33 -8.84
N PRO A 78 2.23 -14.16 -7.81
CA PRO A 78 2.99 -13.78 -6.62
C PRO A 78 4.41 -13.27 -6.95
N LEU A 79 5.06 -13.88 -7.95
CA LEU A 79 6.42 -13.52 -8.37
C LEU A 79 6.50 -12.12 -9.01
N LYS A 80 5.43 -11.68 -9.68
CA LYS A 80 5.37 -10.38 -10.34
C LYS A 80 4.93 -9.26 -9.42
N THR A 81 4.29 -9.57 -8.29
CA THR A 81 3.79 -8.58 -7.33
C THR A 81 4.90 -7.64 -6.82
N ALA A 82 6.10 -8.17 -6.55
CA ALA A 82 7.23 -7.35 -6.10
C ALA A 82 7.69 -6.36 -7.18
N GLU A 83 7.78 -6.81 -8.44
CA GLU A 83 8.14 -5.98 -9.58
C GLU A 83 7.08 -4.90 -9.83
N TRP A 84 5.80 -5.27 -9.80
CA TRP A 84 4.69 -4.33 -9.96
C TRP A 84 4.68 -3.27 -8.87
N ASN A 85 4.91 -3.66 -7.61
CA ASN A 85 4.99 -2.71 -6.50
C ASN A 85 6.10 -1.69 -6.71
N LYS A 86 7.31 -2.13 -7.05
CA LYS A 86 8.44 -1.23 -7.32
C LYS A 86 8.11 -0.27 -8.47
N LYS A 87 7.66 -0.83 -9.61
CA LYS A 87 7.33 -0.05 -10.81
C LYS A 87 6.20 0.94 -10.54
N LEU A 88 5.20 0.55 -9.74
CA LEU A 88 4.06 1.40 -9.38
C LEU A 88 4.50 2.57 -8.50
N MET A 89 5.29 2.29 -7.44
CA MET A 89 5.83 3.34 -6.58
C MET A 89 6.69 4.33 -7.37
N ASP A 90 7.62 3.83 -8.20
CA ASP A 90 8.50 4.67 -9.02
C ASP A 90 7.71 5.54 -10.00
N THR A 91 6.67 4.97 -10.65
CA THR A 91 5.81 5.70 -11.59
C THR A 91 5.02 6.80 -10.89
N ILE A 92 4.41 6.50 -9.75
CA ILE A 92 3.60 7.47 -8.99
C ILE A 92 4.50 8.60 -8.47
N ILE A 93 5.67 8.28 -7.90
CA ILE A 93 6.62 9.27 -7.41
C ILE A 93 7.08 10.16 -8.58
N GLY A 94 7.48 9.57 -9.71
CA GLY A 94 7.92 10.31 -10.89
C GLY A 94 6.87 11.30 -11.40
N ARG A 95 5.62 10.84 -11.57
CA ARG A 95 4.51 11.70 -12.00
C ARG A 95 4.18 12.80 -10.99
N LEU A 96 4.29 12.53 -9.69
CA LEU A 96 4.07 13.56 -8.65
C LEU A 96 5.19 14.61 -8.65
N THR A 97 6.44 14.19 -8.87
CA THR A 97 7.58 15.12 -9.00
C THR A 97 7.46 15.98 -10.25
N GLU A 98 7.04 15.42 -11.39
CA GLU A 98 6.78 16.18 -12.62
C GLU A 98 5.68 17.23 -12.46
N LYS A 99 4.66 16.95 -11.63
CA LYS A 99 3.60 17.92 -11.27
C LYS A 99 4.06 19.03 -10.32
N GLY A 100 5.33 19.05 -9.94
CA GLY A 100 5.91 20.11 -9.11
C GLY A 100 5.75 19.90 -7.60
N GLU A 101 5.53 18.66 -7.16
CA GLU A 101 5.52 18.36 -5.72
C GLU A 101 6.95 18.35 -5.18
N THR A 102 7.36 19.46 -4.55
CA THR A 102 8.68 19.62 -3.92
C THR A 102 8.73 19.09 -2.48
N ARG A 103 7.59 18.65 -1.95
CA ARG A 103 7.48 18.06 -0.61
C ARG A 103 8.00 16.61 -0.60
N LYS A 104 8.23 16.08 0.60
CA LYS A 104 8.61 14.67 0.76
C LYS A 104 7.41 13.79 0.49
N VAL A 105 7.52 12.91 -0.50
CA VAL A 105 6.47 11.95 -0.87
C VAL A 105 6.87 10.55 -0.42
N ILE A 106 5.93 9.82 0.17
CA ILE A 106 6.07 8.40 0.51
C ILE A 106 4.88 7.69 -0.12
N VAL A 107 5.14 6.65 -0.92
CA VAL A 107 4.10 5.82 -1.54
C VAL A 107 4.18 4.43 -0.95
N HIS A 108 3.03 3.89 -0.55
CA HIS A 108 2.90 2.52 -0.07
C HIS A 108 1.78 1.84 -0.86
N SER A 109 2.09 0.71 -1.49
CA SER A 109 1.12 -0.10 -2.23
C SER A 109 1.00 -1.49 -1.62
N SER A 110 -0.23 -1.97 -1.50
CA SER A 110 -0.57 -3.32 -1.05
C SER A 110 -1.40 -4.00 -2.14
N ILE A 111 -0.88 -5.09 -2.70
CA ILE A 111 -1.50 -5.84 -3.78
C ILE A 111 -1.87 -7.22 -3.24
N ALA A 112 -3.12 -7.64 -3.43
CA ALA A 112 -3.61 -8.95 -3.04
C ALA A 112 -4.50 -9.57 -4.14
N PRO A 113 -4.60 -10.90 -4.19
CA PRO A 113 -5.55 -11.56 -5.07
C PRO A 113 -6.99 -11.36 -4.59
N VAL A 114 -7.91 -11.16 -5.53
CA VAL A 114 -9.35 -11.16 -5.28
C VAL A 114 -9.82 -12.61 -5.32
N SER A 115 -9.91 -13.23 -4.16
CA SER A 115 -10.45 -14.59 -3.98
C SER A 115 -11.32 -14.63 -2.73
N ALA A 116 -12.37 -15.45 -2.73
CA ALA A 116 -13.35 -15.53 -1.64
C ALA A 116 -12.73 -15.78 -0.25
N ASP A 117 -11.55 -16.41 -0.21
CA ASP A 117 -10.87 -16.82 1.03
C ASP A 117 -9.75 -15.85 1.48
N VAL A 118 -9.58 -14.71 0.81
CA VAL A 118 -8.52 -13.73 1.14
C VAL A 118 -9.13 -12.43 1.65
N GLY A 119 -8.97 -12.17 2.95
CA GLY A 119 -9.29 -10.88 3.57
C GLY A 119 -8.05 -9.99 3.65
N LEU A 120 -8.18 -8.75 3.17
CA LEU A 120 -7.13 -7.73 3.25
C LEU A 120 -7.64 -6.53 4.06
N ASN A 121 -6.95 -6.22 5.16
CA ASN A 121 -7.11 -4.96 5.88
C ASN A 121 -5.78 -4.20 5.79
N VAL A 122 -5.83 -3.00 5.22
CA VAL A 122 -4.70 -2.07 5.20
C VAL A 122 -5.13 -0.79 5.90
N SER A 123 -4.42 -0.46 6.97
CA SER A 123 -4.65 0.73 7.77
C SER A 123 -3.30 1.40 8.03
N TYR A 124 -3.29 2.74 8.12
CA TYR A 124 -2.12 3.50 8.50
C TYR A 124 -2.45 4.36 9.73
N ILE A 125 -1.45 4.59 10.58
CA ILE A 125 -1.54 5.48 11.72
C ILE A 125 -0.27 6.31 11.71
N ALA A 126 -0.39 7.62 11.87
CA ALA A 126 0.75 8.50 11.87
C ALA A 126 0.56 9.67 12.85
N TYR A 127 1.68 10.17 13.35
CA TYR A 127 1.74 11.35 14.20
C TYR A 127 2.39 12.50 13.42
N TRP A 128 1.55 13.32 12.78
CA TRP A 128 1.98 14.45 11.94
C TRP A 128 1.01 15.64 12.03
N ASN A 129 1.26 16.72 11.29
CA ASN A 129 0.42 17.90 11.30
C ASN A 129 -0.70 17.78 10.26
N ASN A 130 -1.92 17.45 10.68
CA ASN A 130 -3.09 17.28 9.80
C ASN A 130 -3.47 18.51 8.96
N ASN A 131 -2.94 19.71 9.26
CA ASN A 131 -3.16 20.91 8.46
C ASN A 131 -2.16 21.05 7.30
N LYS A 132 -0.97 20.46 7.43
CA LYS A 132 0.15 20.62 6.49
C LYS A 132 0.43 19.34 5.71
N ASP A 133 0.36 18.21 6.39
CA ASP A 133 0.62 16.89 5.86
C ASP A 133 -0.68 16.30 5.29
N GLN A 134 -0.56 15.62 4.16
CA GLN A 134 -1.70 15.08 3.42
C GLN A 134 -1.51 13.61 3.15
N VAL A 135 -2.61 12.87 3.17
CA VAL A 135 -2.64 11.46 2.82
C VAL A 135 -3.76 11.21 1.84
N PHE A 136 -3.44 10.49 0.78
CA PHE A 136 -4.39 10.03 -0.22
C PHE A 136 -4.45 8.51 -0.13
N THR A 137 -5.66 7.97 -0.04
CA THR A 137 -5.90 6.53 -0.06
C THR A 137 -6.76 6.22 -1.27
N HIS A 138 -6.26 5.33 -2.12
CA HIS A 138 -6.94 4.94 -3.33
C HIS A 138 -7.01 3.41 -3.42
N ARG A 139 -8.21 2.89 -3.70
CA ARG A 139 -8.46 1.46 -3.85
C ARG A 139 -8.82 1.20 -5.31
N TRP A 140 -8.01 0.40 -5.96
CA TRP A 140 -8.21 -0.07 -7.32
C TRP A 140 -8.50 -1.58 -7.32
N GLU A 141 -9.41 -2.00 -8.19
CA GLU A 141 -9.85 -3.39 -8.29
C GLU A 141 -9.93 -3.83 -9.75
N SER A 142 -9.49 -5.05 -9.98
CA SER A 142 -9.69 -5.78 -11.24
C SER A 142 -10.31 -7.15 -10.94
N SER A 143 -10.58 -7.93 -11.98
CA SER A 143 -11.25 -9.23 -11.87
C SER A 143 -10.54 -10.25 -10.97
N SER A 144 -9.23 -10.10 -10.72
CA SER A 144 -8.44 -11.04 -9.92
C SER A 144 -7.47 -10.38 -8.93
N ILE A 145 -7.38 -9.05 -8.91
CA ILE A 145 -6.37 -8.31 -8.15
C ILE A 145 -7.01 -7.09 -7.50
N VAL A 146 -6.71 -6.86 -6.23
CA VAL A 146 -7.01 -5.62 -5.51
C VAL A 146 -5.68 -4.93 -5.20
N ALA A 147 -5.61 -3.63 -5.46
CA ALA A 147 -4.47 -2.79 -5.12
C ALA A 147 -4.95 -1.62 -4.28
N ILE A 148 -4.39 -1.48 -3.08
CA ILE A 148 -4.62 -0.34 -2.20
C ILE A 148 -3.34 0.48 -2.17
N VAL A 149 -3.44 1.75 -2.52
CA VAL A 149 -2.30 2.68 -2.57
C VAL A 149 -2.53 3.80 -1.58
N HIS A 150 -1.52 4.05 -0.75
CA HIS A 150 -1.44 5.20 0.13
C HIS A 150 -0.32 6.11 -0.36
N VAL A 151 -0.63 7.38 -0.57
CA VAL A 151 0.34 8.43 -0.90
C VAL A 151 0.35 9.42 0.24
N PHE A 152 1.49 9.52 0.92
CA PHE A 152 1.73 10.47 1.99
C PHE A 152 2.58 11.62 1.45
N ILE A 153 2.11 12.85 1.61
CA ILE A 153 2.83 14.05 1.25
C ILE A 153 3.11 14.83 2.53
N LEU A 154 4.39 14.97 2.85
CA LEU A 154 4.86 15.52 4.12
C LEU A 154 5.61 16.83 3.91
N VAL A 155 5.27 17.84 4.70
CA VAL A 155 5.98 19.12 4.70
C VAL A 155 7.24 18.99 5.55
N HIS A 156 8.38 19.40 4.98
CA HIS A 156 9.63 19.48 5.73
C HIS A 156 9.54 20.60 6.79
N LYS A 157 9.87 20.28 8.05
CA LYS A 157 9.72 21.22 9.19
C LYS A 157 10.66 22.43 9.18
N TYR A 158 11.65 22.49 8.29
CA TYR A 158 12.70 23.51 8.32
C TYR A 158 12.86 24.33 7.02
N SER A 159 11.83 24.44 6.18
CA SER A 159 11.84 25.42 5.08
C SER A 159 11.23 26.75 5.48
#